data_AF-A0A6M0C4A5-F1
#
_entry.id   AF-A0A6M0C4A5-F1
#
_cell.length_a   1.000
_cell.length_b   1.000
_cell.length_c   1.000
_cell.angle_alpha   90.00
_cell.angle_beta   90.00
_cell.angle_gamma   90.00
#
_symmetry.space_group_name_H-M   'P 1'
#
loop_
_entity.id
_entity.type
_entity.pdbx_description
1 polymer ?
#
loop_
_entity_poly.entity_id
_entity_poly.type
_entity_poly.pdbx_seq_one_letter_code
_entity_poly.pdbx_strand_id
1 'polypeptide(L)'
;AADVALTEALVGTMLAITLYVVAVRSSLVMRLGIVKGVEVEADSDFTKLISKIRQTINKYHLRLELVEYPNKQALEWALIGKEVHAICSKSEQLEPENEPTYQTSIRVHRLFEIMETELTSAKTIVTYITIPNLEGKH
;
A
#
# COMPACT_ATOMS: atom_id res chain seq x y z
N ALA A 1 -38.45 -29.94 -17.23
CA ALA A 1 -37.22 -29.38 -17.83
C ALA A 1 -36.88 -27.99 -17.30
N ALA A 2 -37.87 -27.12 -17.03
CA ALA A 2 -37.64 -25.78 -16.47
C ALA A 2 -36.90 -25.77 -15.12
N ASP A 3 -37.19 -26.72 -14.22
CA ASP A 3 -36.55 -26.79 -12.90
C ASP A 3 -35.06 -27.13 -12.97
N VAL A 4 -34.64 -27.89 -13.99
CA VAL A 4 -33.23 -28.21 -14.23
C VAL A 4 -32.50 -26.99 -14.76
N ALA A 5 -33.08 -26.30 -15.75
CA ALA A 5 -32.51 -25.05 -16.26
C ALA A 5 -32.39 -23.96 -15.19
N LEU A 6 -33.36 -23.88 -14.26
CA LEU A 6 -33.33 -22.93 -13.15
C LEU A 6 -32.22 -23.26 -12.14
N THR A 7 -32.07 -24.54 -11.78
CA THR A 7 -31.03 -24.96 -10.83
C THR A 7 -29.62 -24.85 -11.43
N GLU A 8 -29.44 -25.18 -12.71
CA GLU A 8 -28.19 -24.98 -13.44
C GLU A 8 -27.81 -23.50 -13.51
N ALA A 9 -28.77 -22.61 -13.80
CA ALA A 9 -28.55 -21.16 -13.80
C ALA A 9 -28.18 -20.65 -12.39
N LEU A 10 -28.85 -21.14 -11.35
CA LEU A 10 -28.56 -20.75 -9.96
C LEU A 10 -27.15 -21.20 -9.53
N VAL A 11 -26.76 -22.44 -9.84
CA VAL A 11 -25.42 -22.96 -9.52
C VAL A 11 -24.35 -22.23 -10.31
N GLY A 12 -24.58 -21.96 -11.60
CA GLY A 12 -23.66 -21.21 -12.45
C GLY A 12 -23.41 -19.79 -11.94
N THR A 13 -24.45 -19.09 -11.49
CA THR A 13 -24.31 -17.74 -10.92
C THR A 13 -23.61 -17.75 -9.56
N MET A 14 -23.92 -18.71 -8.69
CA MET A 14 -23.19 -18.87 -7.42
C MET A 14 -21.70 -19.12 -7.63
N LEU A 15 -21.35 -19.99 -8.58
CA LEU A 15 -19.95 -20.25 -8.94
C LEU A 15 -19.28 -18.99 -9.51
N ALA A 16 -19.95 -18.29 -10.43
CA ALA A 16 -19.42 -17.06 -11.02
C ALA A 16 -19.15 -15.97 -9.97
N ILE A 17 -20.09 -15.75 -9.05
CA ILE A 17 -19.92 -14.78 -7.95
C ILE A 17 -18.77 -15.22 -7.03
N THR A 18 -18.68 -16.50 -6.70
CA THR A 18 -17.61 -17.03 -5.84
C THR A 18 -16.24 -16.81 -6.48
N LEU A 19 -16.09 -17.15 -7.76
CA LEU A 19 -14.85 -16.92 -8.51
C LEU A 19 -14.51 -15.44 -8.62
N TYR A 20 -15.52 -14.58 -8.82
CA TYR A 20 -15.30 -13.14 -8.82
C TYR A 20 -14.77 -12.61 -7.48
N VAL A 21 -15.36 -13.03 -6.35
CA VAL A 21 -14.88 -12.65 -5.02
C VAL A 21 -13.45 -13.12 -4.78
N VAL A 22 -13.11 -14.34 -5.18
CA VAL A 22 -11.74 -14.88 -5.10
C VAL A 22 -10.79 -14.06 -5.96
N ALA A 23 -11.17 -13.76 -7.20
CA ALA A 23 -10.38 -12.96 -8.13
C ALA A 23 -10.09 -11.56 -7.56
N VAL A 24 -11.13 -10.85 -7.10
CA VAL A 24 -11.01 -9.52 -6.49
C VAL A 24 -10.11 -9.55 -5.27
N ARG A 25 -10.33 -10.47 -4.33
CA ARG A 25 -9.47 -10.60 -3.14
C ARG A 25 -8.02 -10.87 -3.55
N SER A 26 -7.80 -11.68 -4.59
CA SER A 26 -6.46 -12.00 -5.07
C SER A 26 -5.81 -10.89 -5.91
N SER A 27 -6.55 -9.87 -6.34
CA SER A 27 -6.04 -8.78 -7.18
C SER A 27 -5.69 -7.51 -6.40
N LEU A 28 -5.92 -7.46 -5.08
CA LEU A 28 -5.64 -6.28 -4.27
C LEU A 28 -4.13 -6.10 -4.05
N VAL A 29 -3.61 -4.95 -4.47
CA VAL A 29 -2.19 -4.59 -4.38
C VAL A 29 -2.04 -3.20 -3.77
N MET A 30 -1.14 -3.08 -2.79
CA MET A 30 -0.64 -1.81 -2.29
C MET A 30 0.72 -1.53 -2.94
N ARG A 31 0.75 -0.55 -3.83
CA ARG A 31 1.97 0.02 -4.41
C ARG A 31 2.60 1.03 -3.44
N LEU A 32 3.82 0.76 -2.99
CA LEU A 32 4.62 1.60 -2.10
C LEU A 32 5.83 2.13 -2.88
N GLY A 33 5.90 3.45 -3.03
CA GLY A 33 7.03 4.12 -3.66
C GLY A 33 8.22 4.27 -2.70
N ILE A 34 9.44 4.09 -3.21
CA ILE A 34 10.70 4.30 -2.49
C ILE A 34 11.71 5.02 -3.39
N VAL A 35 12.70 5.72 -2.81
CA VAL A 35 13.78 6.32 -3.60
C VAL A 35 14.82 5.26 -3.97
N LYS A 36 15.27 5.28 -5.22
CA LYS A 36 16.33 4.39 -5.73
C LYS A 36 17.63 4.64 -4.97
N GLY A 37 18.32 3.57 -4.57
CA GLY A 37 19.54 3.68 -3.78
C GLY A 37 19.30 3.89 -2.29
N VAL A 38 18.06 3.80 -1.80
CA VAL A 38 17.82 3.39 -0.41
C VAL A 38 18.30 1.95 -0.33
N GLU A 39 19.55 1.75 0.07
CA GLU A 39 20.18 0.43 0.10
C GLU A 39 19.38 -0.49 1.02
N VAL A 40 18.72 -1.47 0.40
CA VAL A 40 18.17 -2.65 1.06
C VAL A 40 19.37 -3.55 1.39
N GLU A 41 20.29 -3.07 2.23
CA GLU A 41 21.22 -3.99 2.88
C GLU A 41 20.37 -5.00 3.67
N ALA A 42 20.78 -6.26 3.64
CA ALA A 42 19.96 -7.40 4.06
C ALA A 42 19.55 -7.38 5.55
N ASP A 43 20.03 -6.42 6.34
CA ASP A 43 19.68 -6.25 7.76
C ASP A 43 19.42 -4.77 8.16
N SER A 44 19.18 -3.89 7.19
CA SER A 44 18.87 -2.50 7.48
C SER A 44 17.52 -2.34 8.18
N ASP A 45 17.37 -1.31 9.01
CA ASP A 45 16.10 -0.96 9.65
C ASP A 45 14.99 -0.73 8.62
N PHE A 46 15.35 -0.32 7.40
CA PHE A 46 14.43 -0.17 6.28
C PHE A 46 13.87 -1.53 5.85
N THR A 47 14.69 -2.56 5.70
CA THR A 47 14.24 -3.92 5.35
C THR A 47 13.28 -4.47 6.40
N LYS A 48 13.55 -4.22 7.70
CA LYS A 48 12.66 -4.57 8.82
C LYS A 48 11.34 -3.81 8.77
N LEU A 49 11.36 -2.53 8.40
CA LEU A 49 10.15 -1.74 8.20
C LEU A 49 9.31 -2.28 7.04
N ILE A 50 9.93 -2.56 5.89
CA ILE A 50 9.25 -3.13 4.72
C ILE A 50 8.67 -4.51 5.02
N SER A 51 9.38 -5.36 5.76
CA SER A 51 8.86 -6.67 6.16
C SER A 51 7.67 -6.53 7.11
N LYS A 52 7.71 -5.58 8.04
CA LYS A 52 6.59 -5.24 8.92
C LYS A 52 5.38 -4.72 8.13
N ILE A 53 5.57 -3.78 7.22
CA ILE A 53 4.52 -3.29 6.31
C ILE A 53 3.87 -4.44 5.55
N ARG A 54 4.69 -5.33 4.96
CA ARG A 54 4.22 -6.52 4.22
C ARG A 54 3.39 -7.43 5.13
N GLN A 55 3.87 -7.71 6.34
CA GLN A 55 3.14 -8.53 7.31
C GLN A 55 1.80 -7.90 7.68
N THR A 56 1.78 -6.59 7.93
CA THR A 56 0.56 -5.85 8.28
C THR A 56 -0.49 -5.95 7.18
N ILE A 57 -0.14 -5.66 5.92
CA ILE A 57 -1.13 -5.65 4.83
C ILE A 57 -1.58 -7.04 4.39
N ASN A 58 -0.74 -8.07 4.59
CA ASN A 58 -1.11 -9.45 4.30
C ASN A 58 -2.33 -9.89 5.13
N LYS A 59 -2.49 -9.37 6.36
CA LYS A 59 -3.68 -9.60 7.20
C LYS A 59 -4.98 -9.13 6.52
N TYR A 60 -4.87 -8.21 5.56
CA TYR A 60 -5.99 -7.60 4.83
C TYR A 60 -6.04 -8.05 3.35
N HIS A 61 -5.40 -9.16 3.01
CA HIS A 61 -5.37 -9.74 1.65
C HIS A 61 -4.77 -8.81 0.58
N LEU A 62 -3.95 -7.84 0.98
CA LEU A 62 -3.22 -6.95 0.07
C LEU A 62 -1.82 -7.50 -0.17
N ARG A 63 -1.36 -7.48 -1.43
CA ARG A 63 0.06 -7.70 -1.74
C ARG A 63 0.83 -6.39 -1.74
N LEU A 64 2.08 -6.41 -1.27
CA LEU A 64 2.97 -5.26 -1.33
C LEU A 64 3.76 -5.28 -2.65
N GLU A 65 3.69 -4.20 -3.41
CA GLU A 65 4.52 -3.94 -4.58
C GLU A 65 5.40 -2.72 -4.29
N LEU A 66 6.72 -2.90 -4.37
CA LEU A 66 7.68 -1.80 -4.22
C LEU A 66 7.94 -1.19 -5.59
N VAL A 67 7.89 0.14 -5.67
CA VAL A 67 8.15 0.90 -6.89
C VAL A 67 9.27 1.90 -6.62
N GLU A 68 10.36 1.79 -7.36
CA GLU A 68 11.53 2.67 -7.20
C GLU A 68 11.40 3.93 -8.03
N TYR A 69 11.73 5.08 -7.43
CA TYR A 69 11.75 6.38 -8.07
C TYR A 69 13.14 7.02 -7.97
N PRO A 70 13.61 7.74 -8.99
CA PRO A 70 14.99 8.23 -9.06
C PRO A 70 15.33 9.26 -7.97
N ASN A 71 14.35 9.99 -7.45
CA ASN A 71 14.52 11.01 -6.43
C ASN A 71 13.20 11.26 -5.67
N LYS A 72 13.28 12.04 -4.59
CA LYS A 72 12.14 12.40 -3.73
C LYS A 72 11.03 13.16 -4.47
N GLN A 73 11.39 14.04 -5.41
CA GLN A 73 10.42 14.81 -6.19
C GLN A 73 9.56 13.89 -7.06
N ALA A 74 10.19 12.95 -7.78
CA ALA A 74 9.49 11.96 -8.59
C ALA A 74 8.59 11.05 -7.72
N LEU A 75 9.06 10.70 -6.52
CA LEU A 75 8.31 9.91 -5.56
C LEU A 75 7.05 10.65 -5.04
N GLU A 76 7.18 11.93 -4.69
CA GLU A 76 6.06 12.77 -4.27
C GLU A 76 5.06 12.97 -5.41
N TRP A 77 5.54 13.19 -6.64
CA TRP A 77 4.69 13.31 -7.82
C TRP A 77 3.92 12.03 -8.11
N ALA A 78 4.54 10.86 -7.93
CA ALA A 78 3.85 9.59 -8.07
C ALA A 78 2.74 9.40 -7.02
N LEU A 79 2.92 9.90 -5.80
CA LEU A 79 1.88 9.89 -4.78
C LEU A 79 0.72 10.79 -5.18
N ILE A 80 1.01 12.04 -5.57
CA ILE A 80 0.01 13.05 -6.00
C ILE A 80 -0.74 12.57 -7.24
N GLY A 81 -0.02 12.05 -8.23
CA GLY A 81 -0.55 11.46 -9.47
C GLY A 81 -1.28 10.14 -9.27
N LYS A 82 -1.39 9.66 -8.03
CA LYS A 82 -2.07 8.42 -7.62
C LYS A 82 -1.45 7.13 -8.19
N GLU A 83 -0.27 7.18 -8.78
CA GLU A 83 0.46 6.01 -9.30
C GLU A 83 0.80 5.02 -8.19
N VAL A 84 1.17 5.54 -7.03
CA VAL A 84 1.41 4.77 -5.80
C VAL A 84 0.39 5.15 -4.72
N HIS A 85 0.18 4.25 -3.77
CA HIS A 85 -0.78 4.45 -2.66
C HIS A 85 -0.11 5.05 -1.42
N ALA A 86 1.19 4.83 -1.30
CA ALA A 86 2.02 5.31 -0.23
C ALA A 86 3.44 5.52 -0.72
N ILE A 87 4.21 6.31 0.01
CA ILE A 87 5.65 6.48 -0.17
C ILE A 87 6.36 6.31 1.17
N CYS A 88 7.58 5.78 1.15
CA CYS A 88 8.42 5.68 2.32
C CYS A 88 9.80 6.25 2.02
N SER A 89 10.28 7.14 2.90
CA SER A 89 11.60 7.75 2.80
C SER A 89 12.20 7.93 4.19
N LYS A 90 13.54 7.90 4.25
CA LYS A 90 14.27 8.28 5.47
C LYS A 90 14.02 9.77 5.75
N SER A 91 13.71 10.11 6.99
CA SER A 91 13.60 11.51 7.41
C SER A 91 14.99 12.16 7.39
N GLU A 92 15.05 13.38 6.86
CA GLU A 92 16.27 14.19 6.80
C GLU A 92 16.49 14.98 8.10
N GLN A 93 15.60 14.87 9.09
CA GLN A 93 15.78 15.48 10.42
C GLN A 93 16.88 14.74 11.19
N LEU A 94 18.11 15.15 10.92
CA LEU A 94 19.35 14.74 11.58
C LEU A 94 19.43 15.38 12.97
N GLU A 95 18.85 14.72 13.97
CA GLU A 95 19.37 14.85 15.34
C GLU A 95 20.58 13.90 15.43
N PRO A 96 21.80 14.40 15.69
CA PRO A 96 23.05 13.62 15.59
C PRO A 96 23.17 12.44 16.58
N GLU A 97 22.26 12.30 17.53
CA GLU A 97 22.24 11.22 18.52
C GLU A 97 21.07 10.22 18.37
N ASN A 98 20.15 10.42 17.40
CA ASN A 98 19.00 9.54 17.22
C ASN A 98 19.08 8.65 15.97
N GLU A 99 18.63 7.41 16.14
CA GLU A 99 18.48 6.41 15.08
C GLU A 99 17.60 6.90 13.92
N PRO A 100 17.77 6.38 12.70
CA PRO A 100 17.09 6.90 11.53
C PRO A 100 15.55 6.75 11.62
N THR A 101 14.85 7.88 11.61
CA THR A 101 13.38 7.91 11.54
C THR A 101 12.91 7.75 10.09
N TYR A 102 12.00 6.82 9.85
CA TYR A 102 11.36 6.65 8.54
C TYR A 102 10.01 7.36 8.51
N GLN A 103 9.74 8.09 7.44
CA GLN A 103 8.46 8.73 7.21
C GLN A 103 7.72 7.97 6.11
N THR A 104 6.48 7.58 6.41
CA THR A 104 5.58 6.90 5.49
C THR A 104 4.35 7.76 5.27
N SER A 105 4.16 8.25 4.05
CA SER A 105 3.00 9.06 3.67
C SER A 105 2.02 8.24 2.86
N ILE A 106 0.75 8.28 3.22
CA ILE A 106 -0.30 7.41 2.67
C ILE A 106 -1.48 8.26 2.21
N ARG A 107 -1.92 8.07 0.96
CA ARG A 107 -3.09 8.80 0.41
C ARG A 107 -4.43 8.07 0.60
N VAL A 108 -4.41 6.76 0.81
CA VAL A 108 -5.63 5.97 0.99
C VAL A 108 -5.96 5.90 2.46
N HIS A 109 -7.07 6.50 2.86
CA HIS A 109 -7.46 6.62 4.28
C HIS A 109 -7.50 5.27 5.00
N ARG A 110 -8.10 4.24 4.39
CA ARG A 110 -8.14 2.90 4.99
C ARG A 110 -6.76 2.28 5.20
N LEU A 111 -5.83 2.49 4.26
CA LEU A 111 -4.45 2.02 4.43
C LEU A 111 -3.74 2.78 5.54
N PHE A 112 -4.01 4.09 5.66
CA PHE A 112 -3.48 4.90 6.75
C PHE A 112 -3.90 4.36 8.12
N GLU A 113 -5.20 4.09 8.35
CA GLU A 113 -5.68 3.54 9.63
C GLU A 113 -5.02 2.21 9.99
N ILE A 114 -4.89 1.31 8.99
CA ILE A 114 -4.23 0.01 9.16
C ILE A 114 -2.76 0.19 9.53
N MET A 115 -2.10 1.18 8.93
CA MET A 115 -0.67 1.40 9.10
C MET A 115 -0.37 2.12 10.41
N GLU A 116 -1.17 3.12 10.77
CA GLU A 116 -1.04 3.87 12.02
C GLU A 116 -1.15 2.94 13.23
N THR A 117 -2.10 2.01 13.23
CA THR A 117 -2.30 1.08 14.34
C THR A 117 -1.16 0.07 14.52
N GLU A 118 -0.50 -0.32 13.43
CA GLU A 118 0.47 -1.43 13.45
C GLU A 118 1.93 -0.97 13.32
N LEU A 119 2.20 0.20 12.73
CA LEU A 119 3.55 0.70 12.44
C LEU A 119 4.00 1.85 13.33
N THR A 120 3.09 2.52 14.05
CA THR A 120 3.49 3.62 14.95
C THR A 120 4.48 3.10 15.99
N SER A 121 5.70 3.61 15.89
CA SER A 121 6.85 3.29 16.74
C SER A 121 7.68 4.57 16.83
N ALA A 122 8.58 4.66 17.81
CA ALA A 122 9.48 5.80 17.96
C ALA A 122 10.28 6.13 16.68
N LYS A 123 10.49 5.14 15.80
CA LYS A 123 11.30 5.25 14.57
C LYS A 123 10.49 5.39 13.28
N THR A 124 9.16 5.37 13.33
CA THR A 124 8.32 5.40 12.12
C THR A 124 7.15 6.33 12.29
N ILE A 125 7.13 7.37 11.46
CA ILE A 125 6.05 8.36 11.40
C ILE A 125 5.16 8.00 10.22
N VAL A 126 3.88 7.78 10.48
CA VAL A 126 2.86 7.52 9.46
C VAL A 126 2.03 8.78 9.30
N THR A 127 1.85 9.26 8.08
CA THR A 127 1.09 10.50 7.80
C THR A 127 0.04 10.25 6.73
N TYR A 128 -1.19 10.68 6.99
CA TYR A 128 -2.26 10.73 5.99
C TYR A 128 -2.13 11.99 5.14
N ILE A 129 -2.15 11.83 3.82
CA ILE A 129 -2.15 12.96 2.87
C ILE A 129 -3.47 12.96 2.11
N THR A 130 -4.23 14.03 2.27
CA THR A 130 -5.40 14.30 1.43
C THR A 130 -4.91 14.93 0.13
N ILE A 131 -5.01 14.20 -0.98
CA ILE A 131 -4.74 14.76 -2.31
C ILE A 131 -6.05 15.37 -2.82
N PRO A 132 -6.12 16.69 -3.04
CA PRO A 132 -7.31 17.31 -3.62
C PRO A 132 -7.57 16.66 -4.98
N ASN A 133 -8.82 16.25 -5.21
CA ASN A 133 -9.18 15.54 -6.41
C ASN A 133 -9.06 16.51 -7.59
N LEU A 134 -8.02 16.35 -8.42
CA LEU A 134 -7.85 17.06 -9.68
C LEU A 134 -8.81 16.50 -10.75
N GLU A 135 -10.04 16.18 -10.36
CA GLU A 135 -11.13 15.90 -11.30
C GLU A 135 -11.64 17.24 -11.79
N GLY A 136 -10.92 17.75 -12.79
CA GLY A 136 -11.33 18.88 -13.60
C GLY A 136 -12.70 18.59 -14.20
N LYS A 137 -13.63 19.46 -13.82
CA LYS A 137 -14.88 19.78 -14.50
C LYS A 137 -14.66 19.81 -16.03
N HIS A 138 -15.22 18.83 -16.75
CA HIS A 138 -15.45 18.89 -18.19
C HIS A 138 -16.84 18.32 -18.49
#